data_AF-A0A9E3S2A3-F1
#
_entry.id   AF-A0A9E3S2A3-F1
#
_cell.length_a   1.000
_cell.length_b   1.000
_cell.length_c   1.000
_cell.angle_alpha   90.00
_cell.angle_beta   90.00
_cell.angle_gamma   90.00
#
_symmetry.space_group_name_H-M   'P 1'
#
loop_
_entity.id
_entity.type
_entity.pdbx_description
1 polymer ?
#
loop_
_entity_poly.entity_id
_entity_poly.type
_entity_poly.pdbx_seq_one_letter_code
_entity_poly.pdbx_strand_id
1 'polypeptide(L)'
;MRILPFILLALLFTACMNAPEIERDNLRRGARDAEPEQHEAKRAELRTVLGGGADSPRDADPHLRATAAQGLGMLGYADDYEALLDALLGPLADENMLVRMECAIALGKLAYSGRTDERRLEVILQLRRRVAFERDDNGRLFETEFLVRSAMLNSLIAIGGRDSAAAIHDIASRIHSDLESTEAVFTSASDRGLLDRCFQGLAALTGVPLREAADNRFASDDLTDHIDWWASRISEMPE
;
A
#
# COMPACT_ATOMS: atom_id res chain seq x y z
N MET A 1 -11.89 49.49 27.90
CA MET A 1 -10.76 48.53 27.83
C MET A 1 -11.17 47.17 28.42
N ARG A 2 -11.86 46.30 27.67
CA ARG A 2 -12.16 44.90 28.08
C ARG A 2 -12.40 43.94 26.90
N ILE A 3 -11.86 44.26 25.71
CA ILE A 3 -12.00 43.41 24.50
C ILE A 3 -10.75 42.54 24.29
N LEU A 4 -9.61 42.91 24.88
CA LEU A 4 -8.34 42.20 24.76
C LEU A 4 -8.32 40.75 25.35
N PRO A 5 -9.00 40.41 26.48
CA PRO A 5 -8.90 39.07 27.03
C PRO A 5 -9.73 38.02 26.25
N PHE A 6 -10.79 38.42 25.56
CA PHE A 6 -11.61 37.51 24.75
C PHE A 6 -10.94 37.12 23.42
N ILE A 7 -10.18 38.02 22.81
CA ILE A 7 -9.43 37.74 21.58
C ILE A 7 -8.24 36.80 21.87
N LEU A 8 -7.56 36.97 23.00
CA LEU A 8 -6.48 36.07 23.43
C LEU A 8 -6.98 34.66 23.76
N LEU A 9 -8.16 34.55 24.40
CA LEU A 9 -8.79 33.27 24.71
C LEU A 9 -9.30 32.55 23.44
N ALA A 10 -9.83 33.31 22.47
CA ALA A 10 -10.26 32.77 21.17
C ALA A 10 -9.08 32.29 20.32
N LEU A 11 -7.96 33.02 20.30
CA LEU A 11 -6.73 32.63 19.59
C LEU A 11 -6.05 31.41 20.23
N LEU A 12 -6.10 31.27 21.56
CA LEU A 12 -5.64 30.07 22.26
C LEU A 12 -6.53 28.85 21.95
N PHE A 13 -7.84 29.05 21.79
CA PHE A 13 -8.78 27.98 21.43
C PHE A 13 -8.60 27.51 19.98
N THR A 14 -8.38 28.42 19.01
CA THR A 14 -8.06 28.03 17.62
C THR A 14 -6.68 27.38 17.51
N ALA A 15 -5.69 27.79 18.32
CA ALA A 15 -4.38 27.15 18.36
C ALA A 15 -4.45 25.71 18.93
N CYS A 16 -5.27 25.45 19.95
CA CYS A 16 -5.47 24.10 20.49
C CYS A 16 -6.25 23.17 19.55
N MET A 17 -7.20 23.69 18.77
CA MET A 17 -7.98 22.88 17.81
C MET A 17 -7.19 22.47 16.56
N ASN A 18 -6.08 23.15 16.27
CA ASN A 18 -5.26 22.93 15.07
C ASN A 18 -3.91 22.26 15.37
N ALA A 19 -3.58 21.93 16.62
CA ALA A 19 -2.30 21.33 16.95
C ALA A 19 -2.02 20.02 16.18
N PRO A 20 -2.98 19.06 16.06
CA PRO A 20 -2.78 17.85 15.26
C PRO A 20 -2.58 18.14 13.76
N GLU A 21 -3.27 19.14 13.22
CA GLU A 21 -3.11 19.56 11.82
C GLU A 21 -1.74 20.24 11.58
N ILE A 22 -1.29 21.07 12.52
CA ILE A 22 0.02 21.71 12.47
C ILE A 22 1.13 20.66 12.57
N GLU A 23 1.02 19.72 13.50
CA GLU A 23 1.98 18.61 13.66
C GLU A 23 2.06 17.77 12.39
N ARG A 24 0.92 17.44 11.78
CA ARG A 24 0.85 16.74 10.50
C ARG A 24 1.55 17.52 9.38
N ASP A 25 1.25 18.81 9.26
CA ASP A 25 1.85 19.67 8.25
C ASP A 25 3.36 19.86 8.48
N ASN A 26 3.79 19.88 9.73
CA ASN A 26 5.20 19.92 10.08
C ASN A 26 5.92 18.61 9.74
N LEU A 27 5.30 17.46 10.01
CA LEU A 27 5.86 16.16 9.67
C LEU A 27 6.01 16.01 8.14
N ARG A 28 4.97 16.39 7.40
CA ARG A 28 4.96 16.38 5.93
C ARG A 28 6.02 17.31 5.33
N ARG A 29 6.08 18.57 5.79
CA ARG A 29 7.10 19.53 5.34
C ARG A 29 8.50 19.09 5.73
N GLY A 30 8.66 18.59 6.95
CA GLY A 30 9.93 18.10 7.48
C GLY A 30 10.50 16.94 6.67
N ALA A 31 9.66 16.02 6.16
CA ALA A 31 10.14 14.96 5.28
C ALA A 31 10.47 15.48 3.87
N ARG A 32 9.72 16.46 3.36
CA ARG A 32 9.89 16.99 1.99
C ARG A 32 11.09 17.91 1.87
N ASP A 33 11.32 18.72 2.90
CA ASP A 33 12.29 19.79 2.92
C ASP A 33 13.58 19.37 3.66
N ALA A 34 13.71 18.09 4.04
CA ALA A 34 14.91 17.57 4.71
C ALA A 34 16.09 17.50 3.73
N GLU A 35 17.25 17.92 4.23
CA GLU A 35 18.52 17.74 3.51
C GLU A 35 19.03 16.29 3.68
N PRO A 36 19.86 15.76 2.76
CA PRO A 36 20.33 14.37 2.80
C PRO A 36 20.96 13.94 4.13
N GLU A 37 21.67 14.86 4.79
CA GLU A 37 22.29 14.65 6.10
C GLU A 37 21.28 14.51 7.26
N GLN A 38 20.05 14.97 7.07
CA GLN A 38 18.95 14.90 8.05
C GLN A 38 18.03 13.70 7.82
N HIS A 39 18.15 13.03 6.66
CA HIS A 39 17.24 11.95 6.28
C HIS A 39 17.19 10.84 7.32
N GLU A 40 18.32 10.39 7.88
CA GLU A 40 18.29 9.33 8.88
C GLU A 40 17.54 9.73 10.15
N ALA A 41 17.81 10.91 10.68
CA ALA A 41 17.11 11.41 11.86
C ALA A 41 15.61 11.56 11.60
N LYS A 42 15.24 12.07 10.42
CA LYS A 42 13.83 12.20 10.02
C LYS A 42 13.17 10.84 9.82
N ARG A 43 13.85 9.85 9.21
CA ARG A 43 13.35 8.48 9.11
C ARG A 43 13.10 7.85 10.47
N ALA A 44 14.03 8.00 11.42
CA ALA A 44 13.87 7.49 12.77
C ALA A 44 12.66 8.10 13.50
N GLU A 45 12.45 9.42 13.36
CA GLU A 45 11.25 10.11 13.85
C GLU A 45 9.97 9.52 13.23
N LEU A 46 9.93 9.39 11.90
CA LEU A 46 8.77 8.86 11.18
C LEU A 46 8.46 7.39 11.56
N ARG A 47 9.47 6.54 11.68
CA ARG A 47 9.30 5.14 12.16
C ARG A 47 8.72 5.11 13.57
N THR A 48 9.19 6.01 14.45
CA THR A 48 8.67 6.11 15.82
C THR A 48 7.22 6.57 15.85
N VAL A 49 6.84 7.55 15.03
CA VAL A 49 5.43 7.98 14.91
C VAL A 49 4.56 6.83 14.40
N LEU A 50 5.01 6.10 13.37
CA LEU A 50 4.27 5.01 12.73
C LEU A 50 4.10 3.77 13.62
N GLY A 51 5.20 3.23 14.13
CA GLY A 51 5.24 1.93 14.80
C GLY A 51 5.62 1.97 16.27
N GLY A 52 6.01 3.14 16.80
CA GLY A 52 6.64 3.27 18.10
C GLY A 52 8.13 2.94 18.07
N GLY A 53 8.76 2.94 19.24
CA GLY A 53 10.13 2.50 19.46
C GLY A 53 10.21 1.56 20.66
N ALA A 54 11.42 1.12 21.03
CA ALA A 54 11.63 0.19 22.14
C ALA A 54 10.99 0.67 23.47
N ASP A 55 11.03 1.98 23.72
CA ASP A 55 10.55 2.60 24.96
C ASP A 55 9.38 3.59 24.75
N SER A 56 8.81 3.66 23.54
CA SER A 56 7.71 4.59 23.22
C SER A 56 6.63 3.92 22.38
N PRO A 57 5.34 4.05 22.73
CA PRO A 57 4.27 3.58 21.86
C PRO A 57 4.22 4.40 20.54
N ARG A 58 3.56 3.84 19.51
CA ARG A 58 3.20 4.61 18.31
C ARG A 58 2.26 5.77 18.66
N ASP A 59 2.25 6.79 17.82
CA ASP A 59 1.41 7.97 18.04
C ASP A 59 -0.08 7.59 18.10
N ALA A 60 -0.88 8.25 18.94
CA ALA A 60 -2.30 7.94 19.06
C ALA A 60 -3.14 8.44 17.88
N ASP A 61 -2.69 9.49 17.17
CA ASP A 61 -3.40 10.06 16.02
C ASP A 61 -3.09 9.29 14.73
N PRO A 62 -4.07 8.55 14.16
CA PRO A 62 -3.87 7.83 12.90
C PRO A 62 -3.52 8.76 11.72
N HIS A 63 -3.89 10.04 11.76
CA HIS A 63 -3.49 10.99 10.70
C HIS A 63 -2.00 11.31 10.74
N LEU A 64 -1.40 11.42 11.94
CA LEU A 64 0.04 11.55 12.10
C LEU A 64 0.76 10.28 11.65
N ARG A 65 0.26 9.10 12.02
CA ARG A 65 0.83 7.82 11.57
C ARG A 65 0.77 7.64 10.05
N ALA A 66 -0.35 7.99 9.42
CA ALA A 66 -0.51 7.95 7.97
C ALA A 66 0.47 8.93 7.28
N THR A 67 0.65 10.12 7.86
CA THR A 67 1.62 11.11 7.37
C THR A 67 3.06 10.65 7.57
N ALA A 68 3.33 9.88 8.62
CA ALA A 68 4.63 9.28 8.84
C ALA A 68 4.96 8.25 7.74
N ALA A 69 4.02 7.35 7.43
CA ALA A 69 4.16 6.41 6.32
C ALA A 69 4.37 7.13 4.97
N GLN A 70 3.59 8.18 4.69
CA GLN A 70 3.79 9.03 3.51
C GLN A 70 5.19 9.65 3.46
N GLY A 71 5.68 10.14 4.61
CA GLY A 71 7.02 10.71 4.76
C GLY A 71 8.12 9.70 4.45
N LEU A 72 8.02 8.48 4.98
CA LEU A 72 8.97 7.39 4.68
C LEU A 72 8.99 7.07 3.17
N GLY A 73 7.81 6.95 2.55
CA GLY A 73 7.70 6.73 1.12
C GLY A 73 8.27 7.88 0.28
N MET A 74 8.16 9.12 0.75
CA MET A 74 8.71 10.30 0.07
C MET A 74 10.24 10.38 0.17
N LEU A 75 10.81 10.01 1.33
CA LEU A 75 12.26 9.89 1.49
C LEU A 75 12.82 8.70 0.68
N GLY A 76 12.02 7.65 0.52
CA GLY A 76 12.22 6.62 -0.52
C GLY A 76 13.36 5.65 -0.24
N TYR A 77 13.75 5.43 1.02
CA TYR A 77 14.82 4.49 1.32
C TYR A 77 14.29 3.07 1.54
N ALA A 78 14.88 2.08 0.88
CA ALA A 78 14.46 0.68 1.01
C ALA A 78 14.55 0.10 2.43
N ASP A 79 15.38 0.66 3.33
CA ASP A 79 15.47 0.20 4.73
C ASP A 79 14.17 0.42 5.54
N ASP A 80 13.25 1.24 5.04
CA ASP A 80 11.97 1.51 5.71
C ASP A 80 10.91 0.42 5.47
N TYR A 81 11.22 -0.60 4.66
CA TYR A 81 10.24 -1.61 4.25
C TYR A 81 9.66 -2.40 5.43
N GLU A 82 10.44 -2.75 6.46
CA GLU A 82 9.96 -3.53 7.62
C GLU A 82 8.92 -2.75 8.42
N ALA A 83 9.22 -1.49 8.77
CA ALA A 83 8.29 -0.66 9.53
C ALA A 83 6.95 -0.46 8.78
N LEU A 84 7.02 -0.33 7.45
CA LEU A 84 5.84 -0.20 6.60
C LEU A 84 5.07 -1.52 6.47
N LEU A 85 5.75 -2.66 6.33
CA LEU A 85 5.13 -3.99 6.29
C LEU A 85 4.49 -4.35 7.63
N ASP A 86 5.13 -4.03 8.75
CA ASP A 86 4.60 -4.30 10.08
C ASP A 86 3.32 -3.49 10.36
N ALA A 87 3.32 -2.21 10.00
CA ALA A 87 2.13 -1.36 10.11
C ALA A 87 1.01 -1.77 9.13
N LEU A 88 1.34 -2.40 8.01
CA LEU A 88 0.38 -2.86 7.01
C LEU A 88 -0.20 -4.25 7.30
N LEU A 89 0.65 -5.24 7.60
CA LEU A 89 0.35 -6.68 7.57
C LEU A 89 0.79 -7.43 8.84
N GLY A 90 1.57 -6.79 9.71
CA GLY A 90 2.16 -7.42 10.88
C GLY A 90 1.12 -7.87 11.92
N PRO A 91 1.55 -8.62 12.96
CA PRO A 91 0.67 -9.04 14.05
C PRO A 91 -0.01 -7.87 14.79
N LEU A 92 0.60 -6.68 14.69
CA LEU A 92 0.12 -5.42 15.26
C LEU A 92 -0.16 -4.37 14.17
N ALA A 93 -0.57 -4.83 12.97
CA ALA A 93 -0.99 -3.96 11.87
C ALA A 93 -1.89 -2.83 12.37
N ASP A 94 -1.77 -1.66 11.76
CA ASP A 94 -2.49 -0.48 12.21
C ASP A 94 -4.00 -0.71 12.08
N GLU A 95 -4.75 -0.38 13.13
CA GLU A 95 -6.20 -0.52 13.12
C GLU A 95 -6.86 0.42 12.11
N ASN A 96 -6.22 1.55 11.80
CA ASN A 96 -6.76 2.55 10.90
C ASN A 96 -6.43 2.21 9.43
N MET A 97 -7.49 2.03 8.64
CA MET A 97 -7.40 1.75 7.20
C MET A 97 -6.55 2.78 6.43
N LEU A 98 -6.62 4.07 6.79
CA LEU A 98 -5.85 5.12 6.13
C LEU A 98 -4.34 4.90 6.33
N VAL A 99 -3.92 4.52 7.54
CA VAL A 99 -2.51 4.24 7.85
C VAL A 99 -2.03 3.05 7.02
N ARG A 100 -2.79 1.96 7.00
CA ARG A 100 -2.47 0.78 6.17
C ARG A 100 -2.38 1.14 4.69
N MET A 101 -3.35 1.88 4.16
CA MET A 101 -3.34 2.33 2.77
C MET A 101 -2.07 3.14 2.44
N GLU A 102 -1.68 4.08 3.31
CA GLU A 102 -0.46 4.88 3.10
C GLU A 102 0.82 4.07 3.24
N CYS A 103 0.84 3.06 4.13
CA CYS A 103 1.96 2.12 4.22
C CYS A 103 2.13 1.33 2.92
N ALA A 104 1.03 0.81 2.37
CA ALA A 104 1.06 0.15 1.07
C ALA A 104 1.61 1.09 -0.01
N ILE A 105 1.08 2.30 -0.13
CA ILE A 105 1.56 3.30 -1.11
C ILE A 105 3.06 3.61 -0.92
N ALA A 106 3.52 3.76 0.32
CA ALA A 106 4.91 4.07 0.63
C ALA A 106 5.86 2.94 0.21
N LEU A 107 5.49 1.67 0.39
CA LEU A 107 6.27 0.51 -0.08
C LEU A 107 6.54 0.55 -1.59
N GLY A 108 5.58 1.05 -2.38
CA GLY A 108 5.73 1.23 -3.83
C GLY A 108 6.65 2.39 -4.23
N LYS A 109 7.00 3.28 -3.29
CA LYS A 109 7.85 4.46 -3.53
C LYS A 109 9.30 4.26 -3.08
N LEU A 110 9.61 3.18 -2.37
CA LEU A 110 10.97 2.93 -1.90
C LEU A 110 11.92 2.62 -3.07
N ALA A 111 13.14 3.12 -2.99
CA ALA A 111 14.20 2.91 -3.95
C ALA A 111 14.97 1.62 -3.63
N TYR A 112 14.52 0.50 -4.19
CA TYR A 112 15.22 -0.78 -4.12
C TYR A 112 16.43 -0.80 -5.07
N SER A 113 17.48 -1.55 -4.70
CA SER A 113 18.73 -1.62 -5.46
C SER A 113 18.65 -2.46 -6.75
N GLY A 114 17.46 -2.99 -7.07
CA GLY A 114 17.17 -3.75 -8.28
C GLY A 114 16.39 -5.03 -7.98
N ARG A 115 16.30 -5.91 -8.98
CA ARG A 115 15.51 -7.17 -8.93
C ARG A 115 15.99 -8.16 -7.87
N THR A 116 17.28 -8.15 -7.53
CA THR A 116 17.89 -9.07 -6.54
C THR A 116 17.91 -8.48 -5.13
N ASP A 117 17.30 -7.31 -4.91
CA ASP A 117 17.19 -6.72 -3.59
C ASP A 117 16.24 -7.56 -2.73
N GLU A 118 16.75 -8.19 -1.68
CA GLU A 118 15.99 -9.08 -0.80
C GLU A 118 14.78 -8.37 -0.18
N ARG A 119 14.92 -7.08 0.13
CA ARG A 119 13.84 -6.25 0.70
C ARG A 119 12.69 -6.11 -0.30
N ARG A 120 13.02 -5.90 -1.57
CA ARG A 120 12.05 -5.80 -2.67
C ARG A 120 11.29 -7.11 -2.84
N LEU A 121 12.01 -8.23 -2.85
CA LEU A 121 11.42 -9.56 -2.98
C LEU A 121 10.49 -9.86 -1.80
N GLU A 122 10.90 -9.52 -0.58
CA GLU A 122 10.06 -9.70 0.60
C GLU A 122 8.77 -8.88 0.52
N VAL A 123 8.86 -7.60 0.12
CA VAL A 123 7.68 -6.76 -0.09
C VAL A 123 6.74 -7.37 -1.12
N ILE A 124 7.24 -7.79 -2.29
CA ILE A 124 6.40 -8.43 -3.32
C ILE A 124 5.73 -9.69 -2.76
N LEU A 125 6.47 -10.53 -2.03
CA LEU A 125 5.93 -11.77 -1.44
C LEU A 125 4.87 -11.52 -0.37
N GLN A 126 5.04 -10.51 0.48
CA GLN A 126 4.08 -10.16 1.52
C GLN A 126 2.80 -9.53 0.94
N LEU A 127 2.96 -8.60 -0.01
CA LEU A 127 1.82 -8.00 -0.72
C LEU A 127 1.07 -9.06 -1.55
N ARG A 128 1.80 -9.90 -2.30
CA ARG A 128 1.22 -11.03 -3.04
C ARG A 128 0.36 -11.87 -2.15
N ARG A 129 0.86 -12.23 -0.97
CA ARG A 129 0.12 -13.04 -0.01
C ARG A 129 -1.19 -12.34 0.37
N ARG A 130 -1.11 -11.16 0.99
CA ARG A 130 -2.24 -10.54 1.67
C ARG A 130 -3.28 -9.84 0.79
N VAL A 131 -3.08 -9.72 -0.53
CA VAL A 131 -4.04 -9.07 -1.44
C VAL A 131 -5.19 -9.97 -1.86
N ALA A 132 -5.01 -11.28 -2.01
CA ALA A 132 -6.15 -12.19 -2.18
C ALA A 132 -6.88 -12.35 -0.83
N PHE A 133 -8.08 -12.96 -0.79
CA PHE A 133 -8.72 -13.31 0.48
C PHE A 133 -7.90 -14.42 1.17
N GLU A 134 -6.74 -14.07 1.71
CA GLU A 134 -5.98 -14.98 2.52
C GLU A 134 -6.74 -15.20 3.82
N ARG A 135 -7.00 -16.48 4.05
CA ARG A 135 -7.52 -16.99 5.29
C ARG A 135 -6.32 -17.30 6.18
N ASP A 136 -6.40 -16.93 7.45
CA ASP A 136 -5.52 -17.53 8.45
C ASP A 136 -5.75 -19.05 8.51
N ASP A 137 -4.93 -19.76 9.27
CA ASP A 137 -5.09 -21.20 9.50
C ASP A 137 -6.49 -21.57 10.06
N ASN A 138 -7.27 -20.59 10.50
CA ASN A 138 -8.63 -20.72 11.04
C ASN A 138 -9.74 -20.21 10.09
N GLY A 139 -9.42 -19.85 8.84
CA GLY A 139 -10.43 -19.41 7.87
C GLY A 139 -10.76 -17.92 7.86
N ARG A 140 -10.11 -17.08 8.68
CA ARG A 140 -10.42 -15.64 8.85
C ARG A 140 -9.69 -14.77 7.83
N LEU A 141 -10.40 -13.81 7.25
CA LEU A 141 -9.85 -12.86 6.27
C LEU A 141 -8.87 -11.88 6.93
N PHE A 142 -7.66 -11.73 6.37
CA PHE A 142 -6.65 -10.82 6.90
C PHE A 142 -6.85 -9.34 6.52
N GLU A 143 -7.27 -9.04 5.28
CA GLU A 143 -7.55 -7.67 4.82
C GLU A 143 -8.78 -7.66 3.91
N THR A 144 -9.82 -6.95 4.31
CA THR A 144 -11.11 -6.88 3.61
C THR A 144 -11.34 -5.54 2.93
N GLU A 145 -10.56 -4.52 3.26
CA GLU A 145 -10.75 -3.17 2.75
C GLU A 145 -10.22 -3.05 1.32
N PHE A 146 -11.15 -2.80 0.39
CA PHE A 146 -10.85 -2.65 -1.03
C PHE A 146 -9.75 -1.64 -1.32
N LEU A 147 -9.76 -0.50 -0.61
CA LEU A 147 -8.80 0.59 -0.84
C LEU A 147 -7.37 0.17 -0.45
N VAL A 148 -7.21 -0.59 0.63
CA VAL A 148 -5.92 -1.10 1.07
C VAL A 148 -5.40 -2.14 0.06
N ARG A 149 -6.23 -3.10 -0.35
CA ARG A 149 -5.88 -4.11 -1.37
C ARG A 149 -5.52 -3.46 -2.71
N SER A 150 -6.26 -2.43 -3.12
CA SER A 150 -5.96 -1.65 -4.33
C SER A 150 -4.64 -0.88 -4.21
N ALA A 151 -4.34 -0.30 -3.05
CA ALA A 151 -3.05 0.34 -2.80
C ALA A 151 -1.89 -0.65 -2.88
N MET A 152 -2.03 -1.85 -2.32
CA MET A 152 -1.03 -2.92 -2.44
C MET A 152 -0.78 -3.32 -3.90
N LEU A 153 -1.84 -3.46 -4.71
CA LEU A 153 -1.72 -3.70 -6.15
C LEU A 153 -0.98 -2.57 -6.85
N ASN A 154 -1.31 -1.31 -6.53
CA ASN A 154 -0.61 -0.15 -7.10
C ASN A 154 0.87 -0.16 -6.75
N SER A 155 1.23 -0.62 -5.55
CA SER A 155 2.61 -0.74 -5.12
C SER A 155 3.35 -1.85 -5.86
N LEU A 156 2.72 -2.99 -6.13
CA LEU A 156 3.30 -4.01 -7.01
C LEU A 156 3.55 -3.45 -8.42
N ILE A 157 2.61 -2.68 -8.98
CA ILE A 157 2.78 -2.01 -10.27
C ILE A 157 3.94 -1.00 -10.23
N ALA A 158 4.06 -0.22 -9.15
CA ALA A 158 5.12 0.77 -8.98
C ALA A 158 6.51 0.12 -8.80
N ILE A 159 6.60 -0.98 -8.06
CA ILE A 159 7.83 -1.77 -7.90
C ILE A 159 8.26 -2.38 -9.25
N GLY A 160 7.29 -2.81 -10.05
CA GLY A 160 7.48 -3.28 -11.42
C GLY A 160 8.31 -4.55 -11.53
N GLY A 161 8.68 -4.92 -12.76
CA GLY A 161 9.42 -6.15 -13.04
C GLY A 161 8.52 -7.38 -13.25
N ARG A 162 9.13 -8.44 -13.78
CA ARG A 162 8.46 -9.69 -14.14
C ARG A 162 7.86 -10.40 -12.92
N ASP A 163 8.51 -10.33 -11.77
CA ASP A 163 8.05 -10.89 -10.50
C ASP A 163 6.86 -10.15 -9.89
N SER A 164 6.80 -8.82 -10.01
CA SER A 164 5.59 -8.07 -9.66
C SER A 164 4.43 -8.41 -10.59
N ALA A 165 4.70 -8.58 -11.89
CA ALA A 165 3.67 -9.03 -12.84
C ALA A 165 3.18 -10.45 -12.52
N ALA A 166 4.10 -11.37 -12.18
CA ALA A 166 3.75 -12.72 -11.72
C ALA A 166 2.94 -12.71 -10.42
N ALA A 167 3.28 -11.83 -9.47
CA ALA A 167 2.50 -11.65 -8.25
C ALA A 167 1.08 -11.15 -8.54
N ILE A 168 0.91 -10.18 -9.43
CA ILE A 168 -0.42 -9.67 -9.83
C ILE A 168 -1.23 -10.74 -10.56
N HIS A 169 -0.60 -11.55 -11.43
CA HIS A 169 -1.25 -12.68 -12.11
C HIS A 169 -1.76 -13.74 -11.13
N ASP A 170 -0.94 -14.09 -10.15
CA ASP A 170 -1.32 -15.04 -9.09
C ASP A 170 -2.42 -14.48 -8.17
N ILE A 171 -2.43 -13.17 -7.89
CA ILE A 171 -3.55 -12.49 -7.22
C ILE A 171 -4.83 -12.58 -8.06
N ALA A 172 -4.76 -12.26 -9.36
CA ALA A 172 -5.90 -12.31 -10.27
C ALA A 172 -6.53 -13.71 -10.33
N SER A 173 -5.68 -14.73 -10.42
CA SER A 173 -6.07 -16.14 -10.43
C SER A 173 -6.82 -16.52 -9.16
N ARG A 174 -6.34 -16.09 -7.98
CA ARG A 174 -6.99 -16.37 -6.69
C ARG A 174 -8.31 -15.62 -6.54
N ILE A 175 -8.36 -14.34 -6.91
CA ILE A 175 -9.61 -13.55 -6.88
C ILE A 175 -10.66 -14.17 -7.80
N HIS A 176 -10.27 -14.60 -9.00
CA HIS A 176 -11.17 -15.28 -9.93
C HIS A 176 -11.70 -16.59 -9.34
N SER A 177 -10.82 -17.42 -8.78
CA SER A 177 -11.23 -18.66 -8.09
C SER A 177 -12.20 -18.40 -6.94
N ASP A 178 -12.00 -17.33 -6.16
CA ASP A 178 -12.89 -16.95 -5.06
C ASP A 178 -14.26 -16.49 -5.60
N LEU A 179 -14.30 -15.78 -6.74
CA LEU A 179 -15.53 -15.31 -7.38
C LEU A 179 -16.39 -16.46 -7.96
N GLU A 180 -15.75 -17.52 -8.47
CA GLU A 180 -16.42 -18.71 -9.00
C GLU A 180 -16.89 -19.68 -7.88
N SER A 181 -16.32 -19.56 -6.69
CA SER A 181 -16.68 -20.40 -5.53
C SER A 181 -18.08 -20.08 -5.01
N THR A 182 -18.98 -21.07 -5.06
CA THR A 182 -20.35 -20.98 -4.51
C THR A 182 -20.41 -20.94 -2.98
N GLU A 183 -19.30 -21.23 -2.30
CA GLU A 183 -19.16 -21.14 -0.84
C GLU A 183 -18.67 -19.77 -0.36
N ALA A 184 -18.31 -18.87 -1.29
CA ALA A 184 -17.76 -17.57 -0.96
C ALA A 184 -18.87 -16.57 -0.59
N VAL A 185 -19.27 -16.59 0.69
CA VAL A 185 -20.29 -15.69 1.27
C VAL A 185 -19.93 -14.19 1.15
N PHE A 186 -18.71 -13.84 0.74
CA PHE A 186 -18.16 -12.48 0.80
C PHE A 186 -17.66 -11.91 -0.54
N THR A 187 -17.93 -12.56 -1.67
CA THR A 187 -17.62 -11.97 -2.98
C THR A 187 -18.45 -10.73 -3.22
N SER A 188 -17.79 -9.59 -3.46
CA SER A 188 -18.44 -8.29 -3.57
C SER A 188 -18.08 -7.63 -4.92
N ALA A 189 -18.81 -6.56 -5.29
CA ALA A 189 -18.45 -5.73 -6.43
C ALA A 189 -17.00 -5.20 -6.34
N SER A 190 -16.46 -5.09 -5.12
CA SER A 190 -15.06 -4.76 -4.86
C SER A 190 -14.07 -5.76 -5.45
N ASP A 191 -14.38 -7.06 -5.46
CA ASP A 191 -13.44 -8.08 -5.94
C ASP A 191 -13.35 -8.10 -7.46
N ARG A 192 -14.48 -7.86 -8.15
CA ARG A 192 -14.46 -7.60 -9.60
C ARG A 192 -13.63 -6.37 -9.94
N GLY A 193 -13.76 -5.30 -9.15
CA GLY A 193 -12.93 -4.10 -9.29
C GLY A 193 -11.43 -4.36 -9.07
N LEU A 194 -11.07 -5.21 -8.09
CA LEU A 194 -9.68 -5.62 -7.87
C LEU A 194 -9.15 -6.49 -9.02
N LEU A 195 -9.98 -7.37 -9.57
CA LEU A 195 -9.60 -8.20 -10.72
C LEU A 195 -9.33 -7.35 -11.96
N ASP A 196 -10.19 -6.37 -12.25
CA ASP A 196 -9.95 -5.39 -13.32
C ASP A 196 -8.69 -4.55 -13.06
N ARG A 197 -8.41 -4.20 -11.80
CA ARG A 197 -7.16 -3.53 -11.39
C ARG A 197 -5.93 -4.40 -11.69
N CYS A 198 -6.02 -5.70 -11.44
CA CYS A 198 -4.95 -6.64 -11.77
C CYS A 198 -4.65 -6.64 -13.26
N PHE A 199 -5.68 -6.75 -14.12
CA PHE A 199 -5.49 -6.72 -15.57
C PHE A 199 -4.91 -5.39 -16.08
N GLN A 200 -5.33 -4.26 -15.51
CA GLN A 200 -4.71 -2.96 -15.81
C GLN A 200 -3.22 -2.93 -15.42
N GLY A 201 -2.88 -3.50 -14.26
CA GLY A 201 -1.50 -3.63 -13.79
C GLY A 201 -0.66 -4.51 -14.70
N LEU A 202 -1.19 -5.67 -15.10
CA LEU A 202 -0.53 -6.59 -16.04
C LEU A 202 -0.27 -5.92 -17.39
N ALA A 203 -1.25 -5.21 -17.94
CA ALA A 203 -1.06 -4.42 -19.16
C ALA A 203 0.04 -3.36 -18.99
N ALA A 204 0.06 -2.65 -17.87
CA ALA A 204 1.08 -1.64 -17.59
C ALA A 204 2.50 -2.24 -17.50
N LEU A 205 2.66 -3.41 -16.86
CA LEU A 205 3.96 -4.04 -16.63
C LEU A 205 4.50 -4.79 -17.86
N THR A 206 3.63 -5.46 -18.60
CA THR A 206 4.02 -6.20 -19.80
C THR A 206 4.16 -5.32 -21.04
N GLY A 207 3.56 -4.11 -21.02
CA GLY A 207 3.47 -3.22 -22.17
C GLY A 207 2.41 -3.62 -23.19
N VAL A 208 1.58 -4.63 -22.89
CA VAL A 208 0.48 -5.05 -23.73
C VAL A 208 -0.59 -3.95 -23.81
N PRO A 209 -1.01 -3.50 -25.01
CA PRO A 209 -2.03 -2.49 -25.14
C PRO A 209 -3.37 -2.93 -24.51
N LEU A 210 -4.03 -2.01 -23.79
CA LEU A 210 -5.34 -2.30 -23.17
C LEU A 210 -6.39 -2.78 -24.18
N ARG A 211 -6.31 -2.33 -25.44
CA ARG A 211 -7.19 -2.80 -26.51
C ARG A 211 -6.94 -4.26 -26.85
N GLU A 212 -5.68 -4.68 -26.98
CA GLU A 212 -5.32 -6.07 -27.25
C GLU A 212 -5.78 -6.98 -26.11
N ALA A 213 -5.55 -6.56 -24.86
CA ALA A 213 -6.04 -7.28 -23.69
C ALA A 213 -7.57 -7.40 -23.67
N ALA A 214 -8.29 -6.33 -24.04
CA ALA A 214 -9.75 -6.36 -24.11
C ALA A 214 -10.27 -7.26 -25.24
N ASP A 215 -9.63 -7.22 -26.42
CA ASP A 215 -9.97 -8.07 -27.56
C ASP A 215 -9.74 -9.55 -27.21
N ASN A 216 -8.63 -9.88 -26.53
CA ASN A 216 -8.39 -11.23 -26.02
C ASN A 216 -9.46 -11.64 -25.00
N ARG A 217 -9.76 -10.81 -24.00
CA ARG A 217 -10.79 -11.07 -22.98
C ARG A 217 -12.17 -11.32 -23.58
N PHE A 218 -12.51 -10.64 -24.68
CA PHE A 218 -13.79 -10.83 -25.37
C PHE A 218 -13.82 -12.10 -26.22
N ALA A 219 -12.67 -12.53 -26.74
CA ALA A 219 -12.54 -13.72 -27.56
C ALA A 219 -12.41 -15.02 -26.74
N SER A 220 -12.03 -14.93 -25.46
CA SER A 220 -11.94 -16.06 -24.53
C SER A 220 -13.31 -16.65 -24.20
N ASP A 221 -13.38 -17.98 -24.12
CA ASP A 221 -14.61 -18.70 -23.77
C ASP A 221 -14.97 -18.50 -22.29
N ASP A 222 -13.95 -18.39 -21.42
CA ASP A 222 -14.08 -18.00 -20.02
C ASP A 222 -12.95 -17.05 -19.55
N LEU A 223 -13.05 -16.59 -18.31
CA LEU A 223 -12.03 -15.69 -17.74
C LEU A 223 -10.72 -16.40 -17.37
N THR A 224 -10.74 -17.73 -17.23
CA THR A 224 -9.56 -18.57 -16.97
C THR A 224 -8.62 -18.51 -18.16
N ASP A 225 -9.14 -18.65 -19.39
CA ASP A 225 -8.35 -18.53 -20.61
C ASP A 225 -7.64 -17.17 -20.72
N HIS A 226 -8.34 -16.09 -20.35
CA HIS A 226 -7.76 -14.74 -20.33
C HIS A 226 -6.66 -14.59 -19.27
N ILE A 227 -6.84 -15.21 -18.10
CA ILE A 227 -5.83 -15.24 -17.04
C ILE A 227 -4.60 -16.04 -17.49
N ASP A 228 -4.78 -17.20 -18.12
CA ASP A 228 -3.68 -18.02 -18.63
C ASP A 228 -2.92 -17.35 -19.78
N TRP A 229 -3.61 -16.58 -20.62
CA TRP A 229 -2.99 -15.76 -21.64
C TRP A 229 -1.98 -14.76 -21.07
N TRP A 230 -2.30 -14.12 -19.93
CA TRP A 230 -1.36 -13.23 -19.25
C TRP A 230 -0.08 -13.93 -18.78
N ALA A 231 -0.14 -15.20 -18.35
CA ALA A 231 1.05 -15.96 -17.97
C ALA A 231 2.05 -16.05 -19.14
N SER A 232 1.55 -16.22 -20.36
CA SER A 232 2.37 -16.22 -21.58
C SER A 232 3.04 -14.87 -21.81
N ARG A 233 2.29 -13.75 -21.68
CA ARG A 233 2.83 -12.39 -21.81
C ARG A 233 3.91 -12.08 -20.76
N ILE A 234 3.74 -12.55 -19.53
CA ILE A 234 4.72 -12.36 -18.45
C ILE A 234 6.01 -13.13 -18.76
N SER A 235 5.91 -14.33 -19.34
CA SER A 235 7.09 -15.15 -19.70
C SER A 235 7.99 -14.48 -20.76
N GLU A 236 7.44 -13.56 -21.56
CA GLU A 236 8.14 -12.80 -22.60
C GLU A 236 8.86 -11.55 -22.05
N MET A 237 8.51 -11.08 -20.84
CA MET A 237 9.18 -9.94 -20.19
C MET A 237 10.66 -10.27 -19.95
N PRO A 238 11.59 -9.32 -19.89
CA PRO A 238 12.97 -9.61 -19.46
C PRO A 238 13.02 -10.25 -18.06
N GLU A 239 13.99 -11.14 -17.83
CA GLU A 239 14.34 -11.61 -16.49
C GLU A 239 14.81 -10.47 -15.59
#